data_AF-A0A8J4RJ93-F1
#
_entry.id   AF-A0A8J4RJ93-F1
#
_cell.length_a   1.000
_cell.length_b   1.000
_cell.length_c   1.000
_cell.angle_alpha   90.00
_cell.angle_beta   90.00
_cell.angle_gamma   90.00
#
_symmetry.space_group_name_H-M   'P 1'
#
loop_
_entity.id
_entity.type
_entity.pdbx_description
1 polymer ?
#
loop_
_entity_poly.entity_id
_entity_poly.type
_entity_poly.pdbx_seq_one_letter_code
_entity_poly.pdbx_strand_id
1 'polypeptide(L)'
;MSPASLRAGNLIRGWMEDAGLRTWVDQLGNLHGRVEGMNASAEALLIGSHLDTVVDAGIFDGSLGIISALSALKVLSVNGTMGKLRRLIEVIAFSDEERLRFHSTFLGSAFSCFISGVTVQDALKENSLEITEENLLQLKYDPGSVWGYIEVHIEQGPVLEWPGFPLGVVKGIAGQTRLKVTVKGSQGHAGTVPMYMRQDPMAAAAELIVLLESVCKNPKDGHCNDISLESLSSSLVCTVGEISTWPSASNVIPGQVTFTVDLRAIDDMGCEAVIYELSNQMYKICERCSVSCIIDRKHDVNAVVCDSELSSQLKSAASSALRKMAGDIQDETATLMSGAGHDAMAMSHLTKVCPVLLHRQLLGGDISCYMIIIYKNLNRLECCLSGVVEALCYDDDDGNDFFIEDGEISSRNDLFREILRDEAVTRLNELGKRVSDTDGYLERTFMSPASLRAVLEVQLMFMLISSWVDQLGNLHGRVEGMNASAEALSISSHLDTVVDAGIFDGSLGIISALSALKVLNVSGTLGKLRRPIEVIAFSDEEGVRFHSTFLGSAALAGILPLTALQISDKRFP
;
A
#
# COMPACT_ATOMS: atom_id res chain seq x y z
N MET A 1 17.12 6.53 -7.87
CA MET A 1 15.65 6.53 -8.07
C MET A 1 15.29 6.23 -9.53
N SER A 2 14.05 5.82 -9.81
CA SER A 2 13.53 5.64 -11.18
C SER A 2 12.86 6.94 -11.67
N PRO A 3 12.69 7.16 -12.99
CA PRO A 3 11.96 8.32 -13.49
C PRO A 3 10.52 8.44 -12.95
N ALA A 4 9.86 7.30 -12.69
CA ALA A 4 8.52 7.27 -12.08
C ALA A 4 8.54 7.75 -10.62
N SER A 5 9.49 7.25 -9.83
CA SER A 5 9.72 7.68 -8.44
C SER A 5 10.01 9.18 -8.35
N LEU A 6 10.81 9.74 -9.27
CA LEU A 6 11.05 11.18 -9.33
C LEU A 6 9.78 12.00 -9.62
N ARG A 7 8.92 11.53 -10.53
CA ARG A 7 7.64 12.20 -10.84
C ARG A 7 6.69 12.15 -9.65
N ALA A 8 6.57 10.99 -8.99
CA ALA A 8 5.76 10.84 -7.79
C ALA A 8 6.24 11.77 -6.66
N GLY A 9 7.55 11.79 -6.39
CA GLY A 9 8.14 12.69 -5.40
C GLY A 9 7.89 14.18 -5.72
N ASN A 10 8.01 14.59 -6.99
CA ASN A 10 7.71 15.98 -7.37
C ASN A 10 6.22 16.34 -7.21
N LEU A 11 5.31 15.40 -7.47
CA LEU A 11 3.88 15.58 -7.28
C LEU A 11 3.52 15.72 -5.79
N ILE A 12 4.05 14.82 -4.95
CA ILE A 12 3.87 14.86 -3.49
C ILE A 12 4.45 16.15 -2.92
N ARG A 13 5.61 16.61 -3.43
CA ARG A 13 6.19 17.90 -3.03
C ARG A 13 5.23 19.06 -3.28
N GLY A 14 4.60 19.10 -4.46
CA GLY A 14 3.60 20.12 -4.78
C GLY A 14 2.40 20.08 -3.83
N TRP A 15 1.97 18.90 -3.38
CA TRP A 15 0.90 18.77 -2.40
C TRP A 15 1.32 19.19 -0.99
N MET A 16 2.55 18.88 -0.56
CA MET A 16 3.12 19.38 0.68
C MET A 16 3.18 20.92 0.69
N GLU A 17 3.69 21.52 -0.39
CA GLU A 17 3.75 22.98 -0.55
C GLU A 17 2.34 23.61 -0.55
N ASP A 18 1.37 22.99 -1.23
CA ASP A 18 -0.03 23.45 -1.22
C ASP A 18 -0.67 23.35 0.18
N ALA A 19 -0.30 22.35 0.99
CA ALA A 19 -0.69 22.26 2.39
C ALA A 19 0.00 23.29 3.30
N GLY A 20 1.01 24.01 2.80
CA GLY A 20 1.75 25.04 3.51
C GLY A 20 3.01 24.54 4.23
N LEU A 21 3.50 23.36 3.85
CA LEU A 21 4.71 22.76 4.42
C LEU A 21 5.94 23.26 3.65
N ARG A 22 7.04 23.43 4.38
CA ARG A 22 8.36 23.62 3.79
C ARG A 22 8.92 22.26 3.37
N THR A 23 9.32 22.11 2.11
CA THR A 23 9.79 20.83 1.59
C THR A 23 11.28 20.78 1.25
N TRP A 24 11.89 19.60 1.38
CA TRP A 24 13.23 19.29 0.85
C TRP A 24 13.33 17.79 0.54
N VAL A 25 14.34 17.41 -0.25
CA VAL A 25 14.72 16.00 -0.46
C VAL A 25 16.07 15.79 0.19
N ASP A 26 16.21 14.72 0.97
CA ASP A 26 17.47 14.37 1.62
C ASP A 26 18.43 13.64 0.67
N GLN A 27 19.63 13.30 1.16
CA GLN A 27 20.66 12.64 0.36
C GLN A 27 20.36 11.17 0.04
N LEU A 28 19.35 10.56 0.67
CA LEU A 28 18.85 9.22 0.34
C LEU A 28 17.68 9.25 -0.65
N GLY A 29 17.09 10.42 -0.89
CA GLY A 29 15.95 10.59 -1.77
C GLY A 29 14.62 10.58 -1.04
N ASN A 30 14.62 10.60 0.30
CA ASN A 30 13.40 10.79 1.08
C ASN A 30 12.90 12.22 0.87
N LEU A 31 11.59 12.36 0.66
CA LEU A 31 10.95 13.67 0.54
C LEU A 31 10.35 14.06 1.88
N HIS A 32 10.71 15.25 2.34
CA HIS A 32 10.25 15.79 3.60
C HIS A 32 9.35 17.00 3.36
N GLY A 33 8.31 17.13 4.18
CA GLY A 33 7.48 18.33 4.31
C GLY A 33 7.30 18.67 5.78
N ARG A 34 7.70 19.87 6.19
CA ARG A 34 7.65 20.30 7.60
C ARG A 34 6.79 21.53 7.81
N VAL A 35 6.05 21.53 8.92
CA VAL A 35 5.38 22.71 9.46
C VAL A 35 5.86 22.97 10.89
N GLU A 36 6.16 24.23 11.19
CA GLU A 36 6.63 24.66 12.51
C GLU A 36 5.46 24.74 13.51
N GLY A 37 5.74 24.39 14.77
CA GLY A 37 4.83 24.63 15.88
C GLY A 37 5.12 25.95 16.61
N MET A 38 4.27 26.29 17.57
CA MET A 38 4.41 27.44 18.47
C MET A 38 5.67 27.34 19.34
N ASN A 39 6.08 26.12 19.70
CA ASN A 39 7.29 25.87 20.47
C ASN A 39 8.38 25.26 19.58
N ALA A 40 9.29 26.10 19.10
CA ALA A 40 10.44 25.70 18.29
C ALA A 40 11.43 24.76 19.02
N SER A 41 11.33 24.64 20.34
CA SER A 41 12.15 23.72 21.15
C SER A 41 11.42 22.43 21.52
N ALA A 42 10.17 22.25 21.08
CA ALA A 42 9.46 21.00 21.30
C ALA A 42 9.92 19.91 20.31
N GLU A 43 9.98 18.69 20.80
CA GLU A 43 10.29 17.50 20.02
C GLU A 43 9.28 17.31 18.87
N ALA A 44 9.76 16.89 17.69
CA ALA A 44 8.97 16.73 16.48
C ALA A 44 8.05 15.51 16.52
N LEU A 45 6.84 15.64 15.98
CA LEU A 45 6.03 14.50 15.58
C LEU A 45 6.30 14.19 14.11
N LEU A 46 6.82 12.99 13.84
CA LEU A 46 7.02 12.50 12.48
C LEU A 46 5.82 11.67 12.04
N ILE A 47 5.37 11.89 10.81
CA ILE A 47 4.31 11.09 10.18
C ILE A 47 4.84 10.65 8.82
N GLY A 48 4.82 9.36 8.51
CA GLY A 48 5.41 8.93 7.24
C GLY A 48 4.96 7.57 6.78
N SER A 49 5.34 7.29 5.54
CA SER A 49 5.32 5.96 4.90
C SER A 49 6.11 6.08 3.58
N HIS A 50 5.99 5.11 2.67
CA HIS A 50 6.80 5.05 1.46
C HIS A 50 6.08 5.48 0.18
N LEU A 51 6.86 5.88 -0.83
CA LEU A 51 6.36 6.32 -2.14
C LEU A 51 6.67 5.35 -3.29
N ASP A 52 7.60 4.42 -3.08
CA ASP A 52 7.90 3.35 -4.03
C ASP A 52 6.90 2.20 -3.91
N THR A 53 6.87 1.35 -4.93
CA THR A 53 5.92 0.24 -5.02
C THR A 53 6.62 -1.02 -5.52
N VAL A 54 6.04 -2.18 -5.24
CA VAL A 54 6.37 -3.39 -6.00
C VAL A 54 5.87 -3.31 -7.45
N VAL A 55 6.30 -4.27 -8.30
CA VAL A 55 5.74 -4.44 -9.65
C VAL A 55 4.28 -4.87 -9.50
N ASP A 56 3.38 -4.20 -10.21
CA ASP A 56 1.93 -4.49 -10.20
C ASP A 56 1.28 -4.32 -8.80
N ALA A 57 1.74 -3.33 -8.05
CA ALA A 57 1.20 -3.00 -6.73
C ALA A 57 -0.13 -2.23 -6.81
N GLY A 58 -0.94 -2.34 -5.76
CA GLY A 58 -2.10 -1.46 -5.57
C GLY A 58 -1.69 -0.03 -5.22
N ILE A 59 -2.56 0.95 -5.50
CA ILE A 59 -2.25 2.38 -5.33
C ILE A 59 -2.14 2.87 -3.87
N PHE A 60 -2.52 2.06 -2.88
CA PHE A 60 -2.64 2.48 -1.47
C PHE A 60 -1.46 2.06 -0.58
N ASP A 61 -0.69 1.05 -0.99
CA ASP A 61 0.48 0.58 -0.25
C ASP A 61 1.51 1.73 -0.18
N GLY A 62 1.95 2.10 1.03
CA GLY A 62 2.76 3.28 1.31
C GLY A 62 2.07 4.65 1.10
N SER A 63 1.59 4.92 -0.11
CA SER A 63 1.11 6.25 -0.53
C SER A 63 -0.05 6.78 0.32
N LEU A 64 -0.90 5.88 0.84
CA LEU A 64 -2.00 6.22 1.74
C LEU A 64 -1.50 6.96 2.98
N GLY A 65 -0.38 6.53 3.56
CA GLY A 65 0.16 7.14 4.77
C GLY A 65 0.58 8.58 4.55
N ILE A 66 1.25 8.83 3.43
CA ILE A 66 1.69 10.16 3.02
C ILE A 66 0.48 11.06 2.77
N ILE A 67 -0.45 10.62 1.90
CA ILE A 67 -1.58 11.45 1.48
C ILE A 67 -2.52 11.76 2.67
N SER A 68 -2.76 10.79 3.56
CA SER A 68 -3.62 10.99 4.72
C SER A 68 -3.04 12.04 5.69
N ALA A 69 -1.72 12.05 5.88
CA ALA A 69 -1.04 13.07 6.66
C ALA A 69 -1.17 14.47 6.02
N LEU A 70 -1.00 14.55 4.70
CA LEU A 70 -1.14 15.80 3.96
C LEU A 70 -2.58 16.33 3.99
N SER A 71 -3.59 15.48 3.84
CA SER A 71 -4.99 15.85 3.98
C SER A 71 -5.29 16.45 5.35
N ALA A 72 -4.85 15.80 6.43
CA ALA A 72 -5.05 16.29 7.79
C ALA A 72 -4.41 17.67 8.00
N LEU A 73 -3.16 17.86 7.56
CA LEU A 73 -2.47 19.15 7.64
C LEU A 73 -3.12 20.22 6.75
N LYS A 74 -3.61 19.85 5.56
CA LYS A 74 -4.32 20.78 4.67
C LYS A 74 -5.61 21.29 5.31
N VAL A 75 -6.36 20.44 6.01
CA VAL A 75 -7.56 20.85 6.75
C VAL A 75 -7.20 21.89 7.82
N LEU A 76 -6.14 21.66 8.60
CA LEU A 76 -5.65 22.62 9.60
C LEU A 76 -5.19 23.95 8.96
N SER A 77 -4.56 23.87 7.80
CA SER A 77 -4.10 25.03 7.03
C SER A 77 -5.28 25.88 6.55
N VAL A 78 -6.29 25.25 5.94
CA VAL A 78 -7.52 25.92 5.45
C VAL A 78 -8.34 26.51 6.59
N ASN A 79 -8.40 25.83 7.73
CA ASN A 79 -9.11 26.31 8.92
C ASN A 79 -8.34 27.38 9.71
N GLY A 80 -7.10 27.70 9.31
CA GLY A 80 -6.26 28.68 9.99
C GLY A 80 -5.78 28.23 11.38
N THR A 81 -5.86 26.94 11.70
CA THR A 81 -5.45 26.36 12.98
C THR A 81 -4.03 25.80 12.94
N MET A 82 -3.44 25.60 11.76
CA MET A 82 -2.09 25.05 11.60
C MET A 82 -1.00 25.79 12.41
N GLY A 83 -1.11 27.11 12.61
CA GLY A 83 -0.16 27.88 13.42
C GLY A 83 -0.29 27.70 14.94
N LYS A 84 -1.29 26.96 15.42
CA LYS A 84 -1.53 26.67 16.84
C LYS A 84 -0.93 25.35 17.31
N LEU A 85 -0.33 24.57 16.40
CA LEU A 85 0.35 23.33 16.75
C LEU A 85 1.43 23.60 17.79
N ARG A 86 1.42 22.89 18.92
CA ARG A 86 2.44 23.02 19.98
C ARG A 86 3.82 22.59 19.51
N ARG A 87 3.87 21.46 18.79
CA ARG A 87 5.10 20.82 18.32
C ARG A 87 5.16 20.91 16.80
N LEU A 88 6.37 20.90 16.25
CA LEU A 88 6.56 20.82 14.81
C LEU A 88 6.12 19.44 14.30
N ILE A 89 5.55 19.42 13.09
CA ILE A 89 5.14 18.19 12.41
C ILE A 89 5.93 18.07 11.12
N GLU A 90 6.44 16.87 10.87
CA GLU A 90 7.11 16.56 9.62
C GLU A 90 6.51 15.31 8.98
N VAL A 91 6.13 15.46 7.71
CA VAL A 91 5.69 14.37 6.85
C VAL A 91 6.87 13.86 6.04
N ILE A 92 7.17 12.56 6.15
CA ILE A 92 8.26 11.91 5.43
C ILE A 92 7.69 10.89 4.44
N ALA A 93 8.01 11.07 3.16
CA ALA A 93 7.81 10.08 2.12
C ALA A 93 9.14 9.35 1.90
N PHE A 94 9.27 8.17 2.50
CA PHE A 94 10.47 7.35 2.42
C PHE A 94 10.67 6.78 1.02
N SER A 95 11.94 6.59 0.69
CA SER A 95 12.39 5.99 -0.56
C SER A 95 12.83 4.53 -0.35
N ASP A 96 12.34 3.65 -1.22
CA ASP A 96 12.78 2.25 -1.38
C ASP A 96 12.52 1.39 -0.12
N GLU A 97 11.28 1.37 0.35
CA GLU A 97 10.80 0.46 1.41
C GLU A 97 10.66 -0.98 0.89
N GLU A 98 10.17 -1.14 -0.35
CA GLU A 98 9.67 -2.41 -0.92
C GLU A 98 10.77 -3.38 -1.40
N ARG A 99 12.05 -2.96 -1.33
CA ARG A 99 13.24 -3.81 -1.52
C ARG A 99 13.39 -4.43 -2.91
N LEU A 100 12.82 -3.82 -3.95
CA LEU A 100 12.94 -4.34 -5.31
C LEU A 100 14.29 -4.03 -5.97
N ARG A 101 14.86 -2.85 -5.71
CA ARG A 101 16.07 -2.40 -6.41
C ARG A 101 17.35 -2.80 -5.68
N PHE A 102 17.31 -2.81 -4.36
CA PHE A 102 18.42 -3.23 -3.50
C PHE A 102 17.86 -4.22 -2.49
N HIS A 103 18.51 -5.37 -2.32
CA HIS A 103 18.01 -6.48 -1.47
C HIS A 103 18.12 -6.17 0.05
N SER A 104 18.15 -4.90 0.41
CA SER A 104 18.06 -4.33 1.76
C SER A 104 16.65 -3.92 2.11
N THR A 105 16.25 -4.29 3.31
CA THR A 105 15.19 -3.67 4.08
C THR A 105 15.45 -2.15 4.23
N PHE A 106 14.43 -1.31 3.97
CA PHE A 106 14.34 0.05 4.52
C PHE A 106 15.45 1.03 4.11
N LEU A 107 15.86 1.14 2.84
CA LEU A 107 17.03 1.98 2.53
C LEU A 107 16.89 3.46 2.95
N GLY A 108 15.69 4.02 2.84
CA GLY A 108 15.38 5.37 3.30
C GLY A 108 15.33 5.53 4.82
N SER A 109 15.04 4.47 5.59
CA SER A 109 14.76 4.53 7.03
C SER A 109 15.75 3.73 7.92
N ALA A 110 16.33 2.63 7.44
CA ALA A 110 17.46 1.87 8.01
C ALA A 110 18.47 1.41 6.93
N PHE A 111 19.69 1.94 6.98
CA PHE A 111 20.71 1.67 5.97
C PHE A 111 21.41 0.31 6.16
N SER A 112 21.22 -0.65 5.23
CA SER A 112 22.22 -1.71 4.92
C SER A 112 21.84 -2.59 3.71
N CYS A 113 22.43 -2.40 2.51
CA CYS A 113 22.83 -3.53 1.61
C CYS A 113 23.83 -3.20 0.50
N PHE A 114 24.44 -4.29 0.03
CA PHE A 114 25.19 -4.48 -1.23
C PHE A 114 24.48 -5.49 -2.17
N ILE A 115 24.89 -5.43 -3.46
CA ILE A 115 24.73 -6.36 -4.62
C ILE A 115 23.47 -6.11 -5.50
N SER A 116 23.49 -5.94 -6.84
CA SER A 116 24.43 -6.30 -7.93
C SER A 116 24.65 -5.17 -8.97
N GLY A 117 25.88 -5.02 -9.47
CA GLY A 117 26.24 -4.20 -10.65
C GLY A 117 26.31 -2.67 -10.46
N VAL A 118 25.34 -2.08 -9.75
CA VAL A 118 25.25 -0.64 -9.47
C VAL A 118 25.10 -0.46 -7.96
N THR A 119 25.96 0.35 -7.34
CA THR A 119 25.87 0.61 -5.89
C THR A 119 24.73 1.60 -5.58
N VAL A 120 24.24 1.63 -4.34
CA VAL A 120 23.28 2.68 -3.89
C VAL A 120 23.86 4.07 -4.17
N GLN A 121 25.16 4.26 -3.93
CA GLN A 121 25.87 5.51 -4.22
C GLN A 121 25.84 5.85 -5.71
N ASP A 122 26.02 4.88 -6.61
CA ASP A 122 25.94 5.11 -8.06
C ASP A 122 24.52 5.46 -8.50
N ALA A 123 23.51 4.78 -7.96
CA ALA A 123 22.10 5.05 -8.27
C ALA A 123 21.62 6.42 -7.74
N LEU A 124 22.15 6.89 -6.61
CA LEU A 124 21.93 8.24 -6.10
C LEU A 124 22.62 9.27 -7.01
N LYS A 125 23.88 9.03 -7.39
CA LYS A 125 24.65 9.91 -8.30
C LYS A 125 23.98 10.10 -9.65
N GLU A 126 23.42 9.03 -10.23
CA GLU A 126 22.63 9.10 -11.47
C GLU A 126 21.42 10.04 -11.37
N ASN A 127 20.93 10.28 -10.14
CA ASN A 127 19.82 11.18 -9.84
C ASN A 127 20.30 12.52 -9.26
N SER A 128 21.57 12.87 -9.44
CA SER A 128 22.19 14.09 -8.91
C SER A 128 22.15 14.21 -7.37
N LEU A 129 22.05 13.07 -6.68
CA LEU A 129 22.18 12.98 -5.22
C LEU A 129 23.57 12.41 -4.90
N GLU A 130 24.43 13.22 -4.29
CA GLU A 130 25.74 12.75 -3.83
C GLU A 130 25.72 12.47 -2.33
N ILE A 131 26.00 11.22 -1.97
CA ILE A 131 26.16 10.80 -0.58
C ILE A 131 27.65 10.62 -0.24
N THR A 132 28.08 11.32 0.81
CA THR A 132 29.40 11.20 1.44
C THR A 132 29.22 10.67 2.86
N GLU A 133 30.30 10.16 3.47
CA GLU A 133 30.27 9.70 4.87
C GLU A 133 29.87 10.81 5.85
N GLU A 134 30.31 12.05 5.58
CA GLU A 134 29.96 13.22 6.39
C GLU A 134 28.48 13.61 6.23
N ASN A 135 27.94 13.60 5.01
CA ASN A 135 26.52 13.90 4.77
C ASN A 135 25.61 12.79 5.32
N LEU A 136 26.06 11.53 5.30
CA LEU A 136 25.34 10.40 5.87
C LEU A 136 25.13 10.58 7.38
N LEU A 137 26.14 11.08 8.10
CA LEU A 137 26.02 11.37 9.54
C LEU A 137 25.06 12.54 9.82
N GLN A 138 24.89 13.47 8.86
CA GLN A 138 23.98 14.61 8.99
C GLN A 138 22.51 14.25 8.73
N LEU A 139 22.22 13.10 8.13
CA LEU A 139 20.83 12.60 7.95
C LEU A 139 20.20 12.12 9.26
N LYS A 140 21.03 11.79 10.25
CA LYS A 140 20.56 11.20 11.50
C LYS A 140 19.86 12.27 12.35
N TYR A 141 18.60 11.99 12.69
CA TYR A 141 17.87 12.74 13.71
C TYR A 141 18.54 12.61 15.08
N ASP A 142 18.58 13.70 15.84
CA ASP A 142 18.85 13.64 17.27
C ASP A 142 17.64 12.97 17.95
N PRO A 143 17.79 11.84 18.67
CA PRO A 143 16.67 11.20 19.37
C PRO A 143 15.93 12.16 20.31
N GLY A 144 16.63 13.10 20.94
CA GLY A 144 16.02 14.12 21.81
C GLY A 144 15.25 15.22 21.07
N SER A 145 15.23 15.18 19.73
CA SER A 145 14.48 16.10 18.88
C SER A 145 13.18 15.51 18.35
N VAL A 146 12.89 14.22 18.60
CA VAL A 146 11.76 13.50 17.99
C VAL A 146 10.91 12.84 19.08
N TRP A 147 9.67 13.29 19.19
CA TRP A 147 8.73 12.82 20.21
C TRP A 147 8.16 11.45 19.87
N GLY A 148 7.91 11.19 18.58
CA GLY A 148 7.36 9.93 18.11
C GLY A 148 7.17 9.90 16.59
N TYR A 149 6.93 8.70 16.06
CA TYR A 149 6.64 8.45 14.65
C TYR A 149 5.33 7.67 14.50
N ILE A 150 4.44 8.19 13.66
CA ILE A 150 3.17 7.57 13.30
C ILE A 150 3.22 7.18 11.82
N GLU A 151 2.83 5.95 11.53
CA GLU A 151 2.70 5.47 10.16
C GLU A 151 1.27 5.03 9.91
N VAL A 152 0.69 5.52 8.83
CA VAL A 152 -0.65 5.12 8.41
C VAL A 152 -0.52 4.20 7.23
N HIS A 153 -1.16 3.05 7.31
CA HIS A 153 -1.00 2.03 6.30
C HIS A 153 -2.31 1.26 6.07
N ILE A 154 -2.42 0.56 4.95
CA ILE A 154 -3.46 -0.47 4.80
C ILE A 154 -3.09 -1.71 5.61
N GLU A 155 -4.08 -2.45 6.11
CA GLU A 155 -3.85 -3.63 6.97
C GLU A 155 -2.97 -4.71 6.31
N GLN A 156 -3.08 -4.82 4.98
CA GLN A 156 -2.48 -5.90 4.18
C GLN A 156 -2.98 -7.32 4.54
N GLY A 157 -3.97 -7.44 5.43
CA GLY A 157 -4.63 -8.68 5.83
C GLY A 157 -6.15 -8.51 6.04
N PRO A 158 -6.85 -9.57 6.51
CA PRO A 158 -8.32 -9.60 6.65
C PRO A 158 -8.85 -9.42 8.10
N VAL A 159 -8.00 -9.07 9.07
CA VAL A 159 -8.28 -9.05 10.52
C VAL A 159 -9.21 -7.91 10.94
N LEU A 160 -9.13 -6.74 10.29
CA LEU A 160 -10.10 -5.65 10.49
C LEU A 160 -11.36 -5.86 9.67
N GLU A 161 -11.24 -6.57 8.54
CA GLU A 161 -12.37 -6.90 7.67
C GLU A 161 -13.42 -7.73 8.38
N TRP A 162 -13.01 -8.89 8.89
CA TRP A 162 -13.92 -9.88 9.44
C TRP A 162 -14.87 -9.35 10.54
N PRO A 163 -14.39 -8.55 11.53
CA PRO A 163 -15.24 -7.90 12.52
C PRO A 163 -15.84 -6.55 12.07
N GLY A 164 -15.50 -6.04 10.88
CA GLY A 164 -16.02 -4.79 10.34
C GLY A 164 -15.43 -3.52 10.98
N PHE A 165 -14.24 -3.58 11.57
CA PHE A 165 -13.58 -2.39 12.12
C PHE A 165 -13.04 -1.52 10.97
N PRO A 166 -13.24 -0.19 11.00
CA PRO A 166 -12.79 0.69 9.92
C PRO A 166 -11.28 0.98 9.96
N LEU A 167 -10.70 0.96 11.15
CA LEU A 167 -9.29 1.15 11.42
C LEU A 167 -8.90 0.35 12.67
N GLY A 168 -7.61 0.08 12.83
CA GLY A 168 -7.05 -0.49 14.04
C GLY A 168 -5.70 0.12 14.39
N VAL A 169 -5.43 0.21 15.70
CA VAL A 169 -4.14 0.66 16.23
C VAL A 169 -3.22 -0.53 16.35
N VAL A 170 -2.00 -0.42 15.83
CA VAL A 170 -1.03 -1.51 15.85
C VAL A 170 -0.36 -1.59 17.22
N LYS A 171 -0.39 -2.77 17.84
CA LYS A 171 0.33 -3.04 19.11
C LYS A 171 1.78 -3.48 18.91
N GLY A 172 2.12 -3.94 17.70
CA GLY A 172 3.46 -4.30 17.31
C GLY A 172 3.55 -4.72 15.85
N ILE A 173 4.78 -4.81 15.35
CA ILE A 173 5.14 -5.27 14.02
C ILE A 173 5.87 -6.60 14.18
N ALA A 174 5.41 -7.63 13.46
CA ALA A 174 5.99 -8.96 13.56
C ALA A 174 7.45 -8.97 13.08
N GLY A 175 8.32 -9.65 13.84
CA GLY A 175 9.65 -10.02 13.41
C GLY A 175 9.56 -11.01 12.25
N GLN A 176 10.63 -11.10 11.46
CA GLN A 176 10.68 -11.93 10.26
C GLN A 176 11.97 -12.73 10.18
N THR A 177 11.84 -14.06 10.13
CA THR A 177 12.93 -14.97 9.84
C THR A 177 12.70 -15.66 8.50
N ARG A 178 13.68 -15.58 7.60
CA ARG A 178 13.68 -16.36 6.35
C ARG A 178 14.74 -17.44 6.38
N LEU A 179 14.30 -18.68 6.15
CA LEU A 179 15.16 -19.85 6.00
C LEU A 179 15.19 -20.30 4.53
N LYS A 180 16.32 -20.87 4.13
CA LYS A 180 16.46 -21.62 2.88
C LYS A 180 16.80 -23.06 3.24
N VAL A 181 15.89 -23.97 2.91
CA VAL A 181 16.04 -25.39 3.16
C VAL A 181 16.49 -26.07 1.88
N THR A 182 17.59 -26.81 1.93
CA THR A 182 18.11 -27.59 0.81
C THR A 182 18.14 -29.05 1.19
N VAL A 183 17.35 -29.87 0.49
CA VAL A 183 17.28 -31.31 0.66
C VAL A 183 17.99 -31.98 -0.51
N LYS A 184 18.98 -32.83 -0.24
CA LYS A 184 19.74 -33.57 -1.26
C LYS A 184 19.56 -35.06 -1.08
N GLY A 185 19.21 -35.72 -2.18
CA GLY A 185 19.05 -37.16 -2.28
C GLY A 185 19.86 -37.71 -3.45
N SER A 186 19.35 -38.76 -4.09
CA SER A 186 20.05 -39.43 -5.19
C SER A 186 19.19 -39.44 -6.45
N GLN A 187 19.78 -39.00 -7.57
CA GLN A 187 19.11 -39.04 -8.86
C GLN A 187 18.91 -40.46 -9.36
N GLY A 188 17.85 -40.66 -10.12
CA GLY A 188 17.58 -41.94 -10.77
C GLY A 188 16.46 -41.82 -11.78
N HIS A 189 16.38 -42.78 -12.71
CA HIS A 189 15.28 -42.79 -13.66
C HIS A 189 13.99 -43.20 -12.95
N ALA A 190 12.95 -42.36 -13.07
CA ALA A 190 11.69 -42.52 -12.36
C ALA A 190 10.95 -43.85 -12.65
N GLY A 191 11.21 -44.49 -13.79
CA GLY A 191 10.58 -45.76 -14.18
C GLY A 191 11.37 -47.01 -13.82
N THR A 192 12.68 -46.90 -13.50
CA THR A 192 13.54 -48.09 -13.33
C THR A 192 14.11 -48.23 -11.93
N VAL A 193 14.18 -47.15 -11.13
CA VAL A 193 14.62 -47.24 -9.73
C VAL A 193 13.46 -47.71 -8.85
N PRO A 194 13.56 -48.91 -8.21
CA PRO A 194 12.51 -49.43 -7.33
C PRO A 194 12.29 -48.53 -6.11
N MET A 195 11.05 -48.46 -5.61
CA MET A 195 10.69 -47.53 -4.52
C MET A 195 11.52 -47.69 -3.25
N TYR A 196 11.83 -48.93 -2.84
CA TYR A 196 12.59 -49.23 -1.62
C TYR A 196 14.07 -48.82 -1.68
N MET A 197 14.58 -48.44 -2.86
CA MET A 197 15.96 -47.99 -3.06
C MET A 197 16.07 -46.46 -3.17
N ARG A 198 14.95 -45.73 -3.20
CA ARG A 198 14.97 -44.29 -3.48
C ARG A 198 15.43 -43.51 -2.25
N GLN A 199 16.25 -42.50 -2.53
CA GLN A 199 16.55 -41.40 -1.61
C GLN A 199 15.97 -40.14 -2.26
N ASP A 200 14.64 -40.02 -2.24
CA ASP A 200 13.90 -39.02 -3.01
C ASP A 200 13.76 -37.71 -2.22
N PRO A 201 14.47 -36.63 -2.59
CA PRO A 201 14.41 -35.36 -1.87
C PRO A 201 13.09 -34.61 -2.08
N MET A 202 12.32 -34.90 -3.14
CA MET A 202 11.00 -34.28 -3.35
C MET A 202 9.98 -34.85 -2.36
N ALA A 203 9.95 -36.18 -2.20
CA ALA A 203 9.08 -36.81 -1.23
C ALA A 203 9.40 -36.30 0.20
N ALA A 204 10.68 -36.24 0.55
CA ALA A 204 11.10 -35.68 1.83
C ALA A 204 10.68 -34.20 1.97
N ALA A 205 10.96 -33.35 0.98
CA ALA A 205 10.57 -31.94 1.02
C ALA A 205 9.06 -31.74 1.23
N ALA A 206 8.21 -32.54 0.56
CA ALA A 206 6.77 -32.48 0.76
C ALA A 206 6.37 -32.79 2.22
N GLU A 207 6.98 -33.80 2.83
CA GLU A 207 6.75 -34.11 4.25
C GLU A 207 7.21 -32.97 5.18
N LEU A 208 8.35 -32.34 4.88
CA LEU A 208 8.86 -31.20 5.66
C LEU A 208 7.95 -29.97 5.57
N ILE A 209 7.36 -29.70 4.39
CA ILE A 209 6.45 -28.56 4.18
C ILE A 209 5.15 -28.77 4.96
N VAL A 210 4.60 -29.99 4.96
CA VAL A 210 3.41 -30.34 5.76
C VAL A 210 3.71 -30.27 7.27
N LEU A 211 4.90 -30.72 7.69
CA LEU A 211 5.35 -30.59 9.07
C LEU A 211 5.40 -29.11 9.50
N LEU A 212 6.01 -28.24 8.70
CA LEU A 212 6.09 -26.81 8.96
C LEU A 212 4.70 -26.22 9.22
N GLU A 213 3.75 -26.44 8.31
CA GLU A 213 2.37 -25.97 8.47
C GLU A 213 1.74 -26.48 9.77
N SER A 214 1.94 -27.76 10.09
CA SER A 214 1.40 -28.37 11.31
C SER A 214 1.99 -27.75 12.59
N VAL A 215 3.29 -27.47 12.62
CA VAL A 215 3.98 -26.88 13.77
C VAL A 215 3.53 -25.43 13.98
N CYS A 216 3.40 -24.64 12.92
CA CYS A 216 2.95 -23.25 13.05
C CYS A 216 1.48 -23.12 13.43
N LYS A 217 0.61 -24.02 12.93
CA LYS A 217 -0.81 -24.05 13.32
C LYS A 217 -1.01 -24.46 14.78
N ASN A 218 -0.11 -25.28 15.32
CA ASN A 218 -0.21 -25.81 16.68
C ASN A 218 1.16 -25.78 17.36
N PRO A 219 1.69 -24.59 17.68
CA PRO A 219 2.95 -24.48 18.37
C PRO A 219 2.81 -25.16 19.74
N LYS A 220 3.73 -26.07 20.06
CA LYS A 220 3.76 -26.77 21.36
C LYS A 220 4.76 -26.08 22.28
N ASP A 221 4.50 -26.13 23.58
CA ASP A 221 5.42 -25.69 24.63
C ASP A 221 6.75 -26.45 24.57
N GLY A 222 7.68 -25.91 23.78
CA GLY A 222 9.06 -26.37 23.81
C GLY A 222 9.73 -25.96 25.12
N HIS A 223 9.59 -24.68 25.50
CA HIS A 223 10.22 -24.08 26.70
C HIS A 223 9.61 -22.71 27.09
N CYS A 224 8.38 -22.41 26.65
CA CYS A 224 7.77 -21.08 26.79
C CYS A 224 6.72 -21.11 27.93
N ASN A 225 6.63 -20.05 28.73
CA ASN A 225 5.63 -19.96 29.82
C ASN A 225 4.20 -19.88 29.24
N ASP A 226 3.17 -20.29 29.99
CA ASP A 226 1.77 -20.31 29.56
C ASP A 226 1.27 -18.98 28.91
N ILE A 227 1.81 -17.84 29.33
CA ILE A 227 1.45 -16.50 28.82
C ILE A 227 1.99 -16.26 27.39
N SER A 228 3.10 -16.88 27.00
CA SER A 228 3.73 -16.71 25.67
C SER A 228 3.08 -17.57 24.59
N LEU A 229 2.46 -18.71 24.93
CA LEU A 229 1.88 -19.62 23.94
C LEU A 229 0.61 -19.06 23.30
N GLU A 230 -0.25 -18.38 24.07
CA GLU A 230 -1.46 -17.73 23.55
C GLU A 230 -1.13 -16.53 22.64
N SER A 231 -0.09 -15.78 22.99
CA SER A 231 0.45 -14.68 22.17
C SER A 231 1.12 -15.18 20.88
N LEU A 232 1.85 -16.30 20.95
CA LEU A 232 2.53 -16.89 19.79
C LEU A 232 1.55 -17.59 18.85
N SER A 233 0.62 -18.39 19.37
CA SER A 233 -0.38 -19.10 18.56
C SER A 233 -1.35 -18.17 17.80
N SER A 234 -1.57 -16.95 18.32
CA SER A 234 -2.39 -15.92 17.65
C SER A 234 -1.61 -15.02 16.69
N SER A 235 -0.28 -15.07 16.66
CA SER A 235 0.56 -14.17 15.85
C SER A 235 1.57 -14.85 14.92
N LEU A 236 1.85 -16.14 15.12
CA LEU A 236 2.80 -16.90 14.32
C LEU A 236 2.18 -17.27 12.96
N VAL A 237 2.84 -16.85 11.89
CA VAL A 237 2.55 -17.30 10.53
C VAL A 237 3.80 -17.87 9.90
N CYS A 238 3.63 -18.88 9.04
CA CYS A 238 4.72 -19.44 8.28
C CYS A 238 4.31 -19.85 6.88
N THR A 239 5.19 -19.60 5.90
CA THR A 239 4.89 -19.78 4.48
C THR A 239 6.08 -20.35 3.74
N VAL A 240 5.81 -21.29 2.82
CA VAL A 240 6.76 -21.70 1.78
C VAL A 240 6.37 -21.00 0.49
N GLY A 241 7.13 -19.95 0.15
CA GLY A 241 6.83 -19.09 -1.00
C GLY A 241 7.49 -19.54 -2.31
N GLU A 242 8.59 -20.29 -2.22
CA GLU A 242 9.35 -20.77 -3.37
C GLU A 242 9.77 -22.22 -3.17
N ILE A 243 9.62 -23.04 -4.22
CA ILE A 243 10.19 -24.38 -4.30
C ILE A 243 10.81 -24.58 -5.68
N SER A 244 12.04 -25.10 -5.70
CA SER A 244 12.75 -25.44 -6.92
C SER A 244 13.37 -26.83 -6.80
N THR A 245 13.55 -27.49 -7.94
CA THR A 245 14.11 -28.84 -8.01
C THR A 245 15.22 -28.89 -9.02
N TRP A 246 16.15 -29.81 -8.84
CA TRP A 246 17.19 -30.09 -9.81
C TRP A 246 17.31 -31.59 -10.04
N PRO A 247 17.34 -32.07 -11.30
CA PRO A 247 17.43 -31.30 -12.56
C PRO A 247 16.08 -30.81 -13.12
N SER A 248 14.97 -30.97 -12.38
CA SER A 248 13.62 -30.57 -12.82
C SER A 248 13.18 -31.25 -14.13
N ALA A 249 13.07 -32.57 -14.10
CA ALA A 249 12.57 -33.37 -15.23
C ALA A 249 11.53 -34.38 -14.74
N SER A 250 10.45 -34.56 -15.50
CA SER A 250 9.29 -35.37 -15.08
C SER A 250 9.59 -36.87 -14.91
N ASN A 251 10.63 -37.38 -15.58
CA ASN A 251 11.03 -38.78 -15.56
C ASN A 251 12.31 -39.05 -14.75
N VAL A 252 12.73 -38.11 -13.91
CA VAL A 252 13.95 -38.19 -13.09
C VAL A 252 13.59 -37.97 -11.62
N ILE A 253 14.03 -38.86 -10.73
CA ILE A 253 14.05 -38.61 -9.28
C ILE A 253 15.00 -37.43 -9.03
N PRO A 254 14.55 -36.33 -8.41
CA PRO A 254 15.41 -35.16 -8.23
C PRO A 254 16.66 -35.49 -7.40
N GLY A 255 17.77 -34.83 -7.70
CA GLY A 255 18.98 -34.91 -6.87
C GLY A 255 18.92 -33.92 -5.72
N GLN A 256 18.18 -32.83 -5.90
CA GLN A 256 18.04 -31.76 -4.91
C GLN A 256 16.68 -31.08 -5.03
N VAL A 257 16.13 -30.71 -3.88
CA VAL A 257 15.00 -29.78 -3.76
C VAL A 257 15.39 -28.66 -2.81
N THR A 258 15.07 -27.44 -3.19
CA THR A 258 15.33 -26.25 -2.39
C THR A 258 14.04 -25.47 -2.23
N PHE A 259 13.69 -25.09 -1.01
CA PHE A 259 12.52 -24.27 -0.74
C PHE A 259 12.80 -23.21 0.32
N THR A 260 12.02 -22.14 0.31
CA THR A 260 12.10 -21.05 1.29
C THR A 260 11.09 -21.24 2.41
N VAL A 261 11.39 -20.72 3.59
CA VAL A 261 10.45 -20.64 4.72
C VAL A 261 10.48 -19.20 5.22
N ASP A 262 9.34 -18.51 5.20
CA ASP A 262 9.13 -17.18 5.79
C ASP A 262 8.31 -17.36 7.07
N LEU A 263 8.91 -17.07 8.22
CA LEU A 263 8.32 -17.16 9.56
C LEU A 263 8.16 -15.75 10.12
N ARG A 264 6.98 -15.42 10.64
CA ARG A 264 6.72 -14.12 11.28
C ARG A 264 5.99 -14.29 12.60
N ALA A 265 6.41 -13.55 13.62
CA ALA A 265 5.80 -13.56 14.96
C ALA A 265 6.12 -12.27 15.71
N ILE A 266 5.32 -11.92 16.73
CA ILE A 266 5.65 -10.82 17.66
C ILE A 266 6.64 -11.26 18.74
N ASP A 267 6.58 -12.53 19.12
CA ASP A 267 7.43 -13.09 20.17
C ASP A 267 8.64 -13.73 19.51
N ASP A 268 9.74 -12.98 19.45
CA ASP A 268 11.00 -13.47 18.87
C ASP A 268 11.50 -14.73 19.59
N MET A 269 11.35 -14.81 20.92
CA MET A 269 11.77 -16.00 21.67
C MET A 269 10.89 -17.21 21.34
N GLY A 270 9.59 -17.01 21.24
CA GLY A 270 8.65 -18.04 20.80
C GLY A 270 8.94 -18.53 19.38
N CYS A 271 9.29 -17.61 18.47
CA CYS A 271 9.69 -17.93 17.11
C CYS A 271 10.97 -18.78 17.06
N GLU A 272 11.99 -18.42 17.84
CA GLU A 272 13.23 -19.21 17.97
C GLU A 272 12.97 -20.62 18.51
N ALA A 273 12.10 -20.75 19.52
CA ALA A 273 11.72 -22.05 20.05
C ALA A 273 11.04 -22.92 18.99
N VAL A 274 10.17 -22.32 18.16
CA VAL A 274 9.53 -23.01 17.03
C VAL A 274 10.55 -23.42 15.96
N ILE A 275 11.48 -22.53 15.60
CA ILE A 275 12.55 -22.84 14.63
C ILE A 275 13.41 -23.99 15.11
N TYR A 276 13.76 -24.01 16.40
CA TYR A 276 14.55 -25.08 17.01
C TYR A 276 13.82 -26.43 16.94
N GLU A 277 12.54 -26.47 17.35
CA GLU A 277 11.74 -27.70 17.32
C GLU A 277 11.49 -28.18 15.89
N LEU A 278 11.15 -27.26 14.98
CA LEU A 278 10.98 -27.54 13.56
C LEU A 278 12.25 -28.16 12.99
N SER A 279 13.41 -27.54 13.23
CA SER A 279 14.70 -28.04 12.74
C SER A 279 14.99 -29.47 13.22
N ASN A 280 14.76 -29.75 14.51
CA ASN A 280 14.93 -31.08 15.07
C ASN A 280 14.03 -32.13 14.42
N GLN A 281 12.76 -31.81 14.17
CA GLN A 281 11.83 -32.73 13.50
C GLN A 281 12.18 -32.91 12.01
N MET A 282 12.61 -31.84 11.33
CA MET A 282 13.05 -31.89 9.94
C MET A 282 14.24 -32.83 9.76
N TYR A 283 15.25 -32.77 10.65
CA TYR A 283 16.39 -33.68 10.60
C TYR A 283 15.98 -35.15 10.75
N LYS A 284 15.02 -35.46 11.64
CA LYS A 284 14.50 -36.83 11.82
C LYS A 284 13.78 -37.35 10.56
N ILE A 285 13.01 -36.50 9.89
CA ILE A 285 12.36 -36.87 8.61
C ILE A 285 13.40 -37.14 7.55
N CYS A 286 14.42 -36.28 7.43
CA CYS A 286 15.48 -36.45 6.43
C CYS A 286 16.28 -37.74 6.66
N GLU A 287 16.60 -38.06 7.92
CA GLU A 287 17.23 -39.33 8.29
C GLU A 287 16.37 -40.54 7.90
N ARG A 288 15.07 -40.53 8.23
CA ARG A 288 14.13 -41.59 7.83
C ARG A 288 14.04 -41.75 6.32
N CYS A 289 14.01 -40.65 5.58
CA CYS A 289 13.98 -40.63 4.12
C CYS A 289 15.34 -40.95 3.47
N SER A 290 16.41 -41.15 4.27
CA SER A 290 17.77 -41.36 3.80
C SER A 290 18.27 -40.25 2.87
N VAL A 291 17.90 -39.00 3.16
CA VAL A 291 18.34 -37.80 2.45
C VAL A 291 19.10 -36.87 3.41
N SER A 292 19.87 -35.94 2.87
CA SER A 292 20.52 -34.89 3.67
C SER A 292 19.74 -33.58 3.58
N CYS A 293 19.71 -32.80 4.66
CA CYS A 293 19.13 -31.46 4.65
C CYS A 293 20.06 -30.43 5.26
N ILE A 294 20.03 -29.22 4.70
CA ILE A 294 20.73 -28.03 5.19
C ILE A 294 19.68 -26.94 5.36
N ILE A 295 19.66 -26.31 6.53
CA ILE A 295 18.77 -25.19 6.85
C ILE A 295 19.65 -23.95 7.03
N ASP A 296 19.61 -23.04 6.06
CA ASP A 296 20.34 -21.78 6.13
C ASP A 296 19.42 -20.65 6.59
N ARG A 297 19.81 -19.89 7.61
CA ARG A 297 19.15 -18.62 7.95
C ARG A 297 19.65 -17.53 7.00
N LYS A 298 18.75 -16.91 6.24
CA LYS A 298 19.09 -15.90 5.22
C LYS A 298 18.76 -14.47 5.64
N HIS A 299 17.74 -14.30 6.46
CA HIS A 299 17.32 -13.00 6.96
C HIS A 299 16.73 -13.17 8.35
N ASP A 300 16.97 -12.18 9.20
CA ASP A 300 16.46 -12.12 10.56
C ASP A 300 16.26 -10.65 10.95
N VAL A 301 15.03 -10.32 11.37
CA VAL A 301 14.65 -9.01 11.89
C VAL A 301 13.73 -9.25 13.07
N ASN A 302 14.06 -8.64 14.20
CA ASN A 302 13.29 -8.75 15.43
C ASN A 302 11.94 -8.03 15.33
N ALA A 303 10.98 -8.47 16.12
CA ALA A 303 9.71 -7.79 16.28
C ALA A 303 9.89 -6.41 16.92
N VAL A 304 8.96 -5.50 16.62
CA VAL A 304 8.90 -4.17 17.22
C VAL A 304 7.60 -4.05 18.00
N VAL A 305 7.70 -3.76 19.29
CA VAL A 305 6.54 -3.47 20.13
C VAL A 305 6.23 -1.97 20.05
N CYS A 306 4.98 -1.62 19.79
CA CYS A 306 4.57 -0.22 19.73
C CYS A 306 4.49 0.37 21.14
N ASP A 307 4.75 1.68 21.26
CA ASP A 307 4.72 2.36 22.55
C ASP A 307 3.30 2.41 23.13
N SER A 308 3.16 2.03 24.40
CA SER A 308 1.86 1.88 25.05
C SER A 308 1.12 3.21 25.25
N GLU A 309 1.83 4.30 25.50
CA GLU A 309 1.23 5.63 25.68
C GLU A 309 0.73 6.16 24.34
N LEU A 310 1.58 6.13 23.31
CA LEU A 310 1.23 6.54 21.95
C LEU A 310 0.07 5.70 21.40
N SER A 311 0.10 4.39 21.59
CA SER A 311 -0.99 3.49 21.17
C SER A 311 -2.30 3.83 21.87
N SER A 312 -2.27 4.16 23.17
CA SER A 312 -3.45 4.56 23.93
C SER A 312 -4.02 5.89 23.44
N GLN A 313 -3.15 6.88 23.18
CA GLN A 313 -3.55 8.18 22.63
C GLN A 313 -4.19 8.04 21.24
N LEU A 314 -3.57 7.25 20.35
CA LEU A 314 -4.11 6.94 19.02
C LEU A 314 -5.47 6.23 19.11
N LYS A 315 -5.61 5.27 20.04
CA LYS A 315 -6.87 4.56 20.26
C LYS A 315 -7.97 5.50 20.74
N SER A 316 -7.65 6.43 21.65
CA SER A 316 -8.58 7.43 22.18
C SER A 316 -9.04 8.40 21.09
N ALA A 317 -8.09 8.93 20.30
CA ALA A 317 -8.37 9.85 19.21
C ALA A 317 -9.17 9.19 18.09
N ALA A 318 -8.83 7.95 17.72
CA ALA A 318 -9.59 7.15 16.76
C ALA A 318 -11.03 6.91 17.22
N SER A 319 -11.21 6.49 18.48
CA SER A 319 -12.55 6.26 19.05
C SER A 319 -13.36 7.56 19.09
N SER A 320 -12.74 8.68 19.45
CA SER A 320 -13.38 10.00 19.47
C SER A 320 -13.80 10.46 18.07
N ALA A 321 -12.95 10.27 17.06
CA ALA A 321 -13.30 10.56 15.67
C ALA A 321 -14.47 9.67 15.21
N LEU A 322 -14.39 8.36 15.44
CA LEU A 322 -15.44 7.41 15.06
C LEU A 322 -16.80 7.76 15.69
N ARG A 323 -16.84 8.12 16.98
CA ARG A 323 -18.06 8.58 17.67
C ARG A 323 -18.70 9.78 16.99
N LYS A 324 -17.91 10.79 16.60
CA LYS A 324 -18.40 12.02 15.95
C LYS A 324 -19.02 11.75 14.58
N MET A 325 -18.59 10.72 13.86
CA MET A 325 -19.07 10.41 12.51
C MET A 325 -20.17 9.34 12.44
N ALA A 326 -20.29 8.48 13.44
CA ALA A 326 -21.09 7.26 13.31
C ALA A 326 -22.52 7.36 13.86
N GLY A 327 -22.86 8.32 14.71
CA GLY A 327 -24.14 8.31 15.42
C GLY A 327 -24.33 6.98 16.18
N ASP A 328 -23.74 6.88 17.37
CA ASP A 328 -24.03 5.89 18.41
C ASP A 328 -23.76 4.37 18.19
N ILE A 329 -23.01 3.90 17.18
CA ILE A 329 -22.96 2.42 16.94
C ILE A 329 -21.58 1.72 17.01
N GLN A 330 -20.45 2.39 17.29
CA GLN A 330 -19.24 1.62 17.63
C GLN A 330 -18.28 2.39 18.54
N ASP A 331 -18.10 1.87 19.75
CA ASP A 331 -17.36 2.52 20.83
C ASP A 331 -15.92 2.03 20.98
N GLU A 332 -15.51 1.08 20.15
CA GLU A 332 -14.25 0.35 20.32
C GLU A 332 -13.40 0.37 19.05
N THR A 333 -12.15 0.83 19.20
CA THR A 333 -11.11 0.76 18.16
C THR A 333 -10.34 -0.54 18.29
N ALA A 334 -10.18 -1.28 17.20
CA ALA A 334 -9.44 -2.53 17.18
C ALA A 334 -7.96 -2.33 17.51
N THR A 335 -7.36 -3.34 18.14
CA THR A 335 -5.92 -3.41 18.36
C THR A 335 -5.39 -4.70 17.75
N LEU A 336 -4.44 -4.59 16.82
CA LEU A 336 -3.95 -5.72 16.02
C LEU A 336 -2.44 -5.68 15.83
N MET A 337 -1.91 -6.76 15.26
CA MET A 337 -0.53 -6.87 14.83
C MET A 337 -0.40 -6.48 13.36
N SER A 338 0.71 -5.84 13.00
CA SER A 338 1.14 -5.84 11.60
C SER A 338 1.93 -7.10 11.31
N GLY A 339 1.48 -7.88 10.32
CA GLY A 339 2.24 -9.01 9.78
C GLY A 339 3.30 -8.60 8.75
N ALA A 340 3.17 -7.41 8.16
CA ALA A 340 4.14 -6.83 7.24
C ALA A 340 5.16 -5.95 7.98
N GLY A 341 6.37 -5.86 7.44
CA GLY A 341 7.34 -4.85 7.86
C GLY A 341 6.94 -3.48 7.33
N HIS A 342 7.39 -2.43 8.01
CA HIS A 342 7.11 -1.02 7.67
C HIS A 342 8.32 -0.16 8.04
N ASP A 343 8.41 1.06 7.51
CA ASP A 343 9.42 2.04 7.92
C ASP A 343 9.42 2.29 9.43
N ALA A 344 8.26 2.16 10.08
CA ALA A 344 8.12 2.14 11.53
C ALA A 344 9.09 1.18 12.26
N MET A 345 9.46 0.04 11.67
CA MET A 345 10.43 -0.86 12.28
C MET A 345 11.80 -0.20 12.41
N ALA A 346 12.25 0.49 11.36
CA ALA A 346 13.50 1.23 11.37
C ALA A 346 13.42 2.45 12.32
N MET A 347 12.32 3.19 12.27
CA MET A 347 12.08 4.37 13.11
C MET A 347 12.01 4.04 14.61
N SER A 348 11.73 2.78 14.97
CA SER A 348 11.74 2.32 16.37
C SER A 348 13.11 2.41 17.05
N HIS A 349 14.20 2.45 16.28
CA HIS A 349 15.55 2.67 16.79
C HIS A 349 15.84 4.14 17.13
N LEU A 350 15.00 5.07 16.66
CA LEU A 350 15.12 6.51 16.89
C LEU A 350 14.17 6.98 18.01
N THR A 351 12.90 6.59 17.93
CA THR A 351 11.84 7.13 18.79
C THR A 351 10.72 6.09 19.00
N LYS A 352 9.71 6.44 19.77
CA LYS A 352 8.50 5.63 19.93
C LYS A 352 7.69 5.60 18.63
N VAL A 353 7.20 4.43 18.26
CA VAL A 353 6.43 4.21 17.02
C VAL A 353 5.07 3.60 17.31
N CYS A 354 4.07 3.96 16.52
CA CYS A 354 2.80 3.28 16.51
C CYS A 354 2.09 3.46 15.16
N PRO A 355 2.05 2.40 14.33
CA PRO A 355 1.27 2.44 13.11
C PRO A 355 -0.25 2.38 13.37
N VAL A 356 -1.01 2.91 12.42
CA VAL A 356 -2.47 2.82 12.35
C VAL A 356 -2.84 2.15 11.03
N LEU A 357 -3.55 1.03 11.09
CA LEU A 357 -3.96 0.28 9.92
C LEU A 357 -5.39 0.61 9.54
N LEU A 358 -5.62 0.90 8.27
CA LEU A 358 -6.96 0.90 7.70
C LEU A 358 -7.37 -0.49 7.28
N HIS A 359 -8.64 -0.77 7.52
CA HIS A 359 -9.33 -1.92 6.95
C HIS A 359 -9.01 -2.05 5.46
N ARG A 360 -8.33 -3.15 5.12
CA ARG A 360 -8.24 -3.66 3.75
C ARG A 360 -9.32 -4.72 3.62
N GLN A 361 -10.29 -4.54 2.73
CA GLN A 361 -11.16 -5.67 2.38
C GLN A 361 -10.31 -6.60 1.49
N LEU A 362 -10.38 -7.93 1.66
CA LEU A 362 -9.75 -8.96 0.83
C LEU A 362 -10.56 -10.27 0.93
N LEU A 363 -11.70 -10.34 0.23
CA LEU A 363 -12.31 -11.60 -0.18
C LEU A 363 -12.87 -11.45 -1.60
N GLY A 364 -12.74 -12.50 -2.41
CA GLY A 364 -13.02 -12.55 -3.85
C GLY A 364 -14.47 -12.23 -4.23
N GLY A 365 -14.78 -10.94 -4.25
CA GLY A 365 -16.02 -10.35 -4.70
C GLY A 365 -15.83 -8.84 -4.84
N ASP A 366 -16.23 -8.30 -5.98
CA ASP A 366 -16.36 -6.88 -6.34
C ASP A 366 -15.42 -5.89 -5.61
N ILE A 367 -14.47 -5.30 -6.36
CA ILE A 367 -13.61 -4.17 -5.94
C ILE A 367 -14.44 -2.94 -5.45
N SER A 368 -15.79 -3.00 -5.48
CA SER A 368 -16.69 -1.92 -5.04
C SER A 368 -16.63 -1.62 -3.59
N CYS A 369 -16.56 -2.64 -2.77
CA CYS A 369 -16.60 -2.41 -1.35
C CYS A 369 -15.28 -1.79 -0.86
N TYR A 370 -14.18 -1.97 -1.61
CA TYR A 370 -12.81 -1.58 -1.25
C TYR A 370 -12.62 -0.06 -1.24
N MET A 371 -12.91 0.64 -2.34
CA MET A 371 -12.80 2.11 -2.37
C MET A 371 -13.94 2.81 -1.61
N ILE A 372 -15.12 2.21 -1.48
CA ILE A 372 -16.22 2.79 -0.69
C ILE A 372 -15.89 2.78 0.80
N ILE A 373 -15.29 1.69 1.29
CA ILE A 373 -14.85 1.56 2.68
C ILE A 373 -13.63 2.46 2.90
N ILE A 374 -12.64 2.47 1.99
CA ILE A 374 -11.48 3.36 2.11
C ILE A 374 -11.90 4.83 2.02
N TYR A 375 -12.84 5.27 1.17
CA TYR A 375 -13.30 6.68 1.15
C TYR A 375 -14.18 7.06 2.36
N LYS A 376 -15.08 6.18 2.82
CA LYS A 376 -15.81 6.38 4.08
C LYS A 376 -14.86 6.41 5.28
N ASN A 377 -13.82 5.58 5.24
CA ASN A 377 -12.81 5.48 6.28
C ASN A 377 -11.70 6.52 6.11
N LEU A 378 -11.52 7.14 4.94
CA LEU A 378 -10.57 8.23 4.68
C LEU A 378 -11.07 9.48 5.40
N ASN A 379 -12.35 9.84 5.27
CA ASN A 379 -12.91 10.89 6.13
C ASN A 379 -12.76 10.53 7.62
N ARG A 380 -12.89 9.24 7.97
CA ARG A 380 -12.70 8.81 9.36
C ARG A 380 -11.27 8.86 9.83
N LEU A 381 -10.34 8.54 8.96
CA LEU A 381 -8.90 8.55 9.15
C LEU A 381 -8.37 9.97 9.14
N GLU A 382 -8.88 10.85 8.30
CA GLU A 382 -8.56 12.28 8.27
C GLU A 382 -9.11 12.96 9.53
N CYS A 383 -10.34 12.65 9.96
CA CYS A 383 -10.84 13.11 11.26
C CYS A 383 -10.07 12.48 12.43
N CYS A 384 -9.65 11.21 12.32
CA CYS A 384 -8.83 10.54 13.31
C CYS A 384 -7.44 11.18 13.37
N LEU A 385 -6.76 11.37 12.24
CA LEU A 385 -5.43 11.97 12.13
C LEU A 385 -5.47 13.45 12.52
N SER A 386 -6.50 14.20 12.12
CA SER A 386 -6.72 15.57 12.60
C SER A 386 -6.95 15.56 14.11
N GLY A 387 -7.77 14.66 14.64
CA GLY A 387 -8.01 14.51 16.08
C GLY A 387 -6.78 14.03 16.87
N VAL A 388 -5.93 13.20 16.26
CA VAL A 388 -4.65 12.74 16.79
C VAL A 388 -3.66 13.90 16.80
N VAL A 389 -3.53 14.62 15.69
CA VAL A 389 -2.70 15.82 15.60
C VAL A 389 -3.19 16.88 16.58
N GLU A 390 -4.50 17.04 16.73
CA GLU A 390 -5.10 17.93 17.72
C GLU A 390 -4.78 17.47 19.16
N ALA A 391 -5.07 16.22 19.50
CA ALA A 391 -4.84 15.68 20.85
C ALA A 391 -3.35 15.59 21.22
N LEU A 392 -2.46 15.37 20.25
CA LEU A 392 -1.02 15.26 20.47
C LEU A 392 -0.30 16.61 20.37
N CYS A 393 -0.93 17.64 19.80
CA CYS A 393 -0.28 18.92 19.54
C CYS A 393 -1.04 20.14 20.06
N TYR A 394 -2.14 19.99 20.81
CA TYR A 394 -2.80 21.08 21.55
C TYR A 394 -2.85 20.75 23.05
N ASP A 395 -2.82 21.76 23.93
CA ASP A 395 -2.88 21.56 25.38
C ASP A 395 -4.34 21.35 25.86
N ASP A 396 -4.52 20.48 26.86
CA ASP A 396 -5.80 20.18 27.54
C ASP A 396 -6.41 21.38 28.32
N ASP A 397 -5.73 22.54 28.36
CA ASP A 397 -6.09 23.66 29.24
C ASP A 397 -7.05 24.70 28.64
N ASP A 398 -7.35 24.62 27.34
CA ASP A 398 -8.47 25.38 26.77
C ASP A 398 -9.72 24.49 26.73
N GLY A 399 -10.40 24.41 27.88
CA GLY A 399 -11.74 23.84 28.03
C GLY A 399 -12.84 24.58 27.25
N ASN A 400 -12.53 25.09 26.06
CA ASN A 400 -13.50 25.49 25.06
C ASN A 400 -13.64 24.35 24.06
N ASP A 401 -14.74 23.60 24.20
CA ASP A 401 -15.36 22.97 23.04
C ASP A 401 -15.50 24.06 21.96
N PHE A 402 -14.67 24.00 20.91
CA PHE A 402 -14.78 24.91 19.79
C PHE A 402 -15.97 24.46 18.94
N PHE A 403 -17.12 25.03 19.27
CA PHE A 403 -18.42 24.72 18.69
C PHE A 403 -18.51 25.01 17.19
N ILE A 404 -19.11 24.07 16.46
CA ILE A 404 -19.79 24.29 15.18
C ILE A 404 -21.29 24.34 15.53
N GLU A 405 -21.95 25.49 15.32
CA GLU A 405 -23.41 25.53 15.26
C GLU A 405 -23.86 25.10 13.86
N ASP A 406 -24.36 23.86 13.77
CA ASP A 406 -24.96 23.29 12.56
C ASP A 406 -26.39 23.82 12.36
N GLY A 407 -26.49 24.98 11.71
CA GLY A 407 -27.79 25.57 11.31
C GLY A 407 -28.21 25.34 9.86
N GLU A 408 -27.28 25.08 8.93
CA GLU A 408 -27.59 24.95 7.48
C GLU A 408 -26.76 23.89 6.73
N ILE A 409 -25.85 23.17 7.41
CA ILE A 409 -24.83 22.30 6.79
C ILE A 409 -25.34 20.87 6.51
N SER A 410 -26.35 20.39 7.25
CA SER A 410 -26.84 19.00 7.16
C SER A 410 -27.33 18.61 5.76
N SER A 411 -28.10 19.48 5.07
CA SER A 411 -28.68 19.14 3.76
C SER A 411 -27.65 19.08 2.62
N ARG A 412 -26.54 19.83 2.72
CA ARG A 412 -25.48 19.83 1.69
C ARG A 412 -24.54 18.64 1.85
N ASN A 413 -24.26 18.23 3.09
CA ASN A 413 -23.44 17.04 3.36
C ASN A 413 -24.10 15.75 2.86
N ASP A 414 -25.42 15.63 3.01
CA ASP A 414 -26.16 14.49 2.48
C ASP A 414 -26.13 14.43 0.95
N LEU A 415 -26.23 15.58 0.28
CA LEU A 415 -26.18 15.68 -1.18
C LEU A 415 -24.79 15.33 -1.75
N PHE A 416 -23.70 15.77 -1.10
CA PHE A 416 -22.35 15.41 -1.53
C PHE A 416 -22.06 13.93 -1.32
N ARG A 417 -22.57 13.37 -0.22
CA ARG A 417 -22.51 11.94 0.05
C ARG A 417 -23.27 11.14 -1.00
N GLU A 418 -24.45 11.59 -1.42
CA GLU A 418 -25.23 10.94 -2.47
C GLU A 418 -24.49 10.91 -3.81
N ILE A 419 -23.89 12.04 -4.22
CA ILE A 419 -23.20 12.17 -5.52
C ILE A 419 -21.83 11.46 -5.52
N LEU A 420 -20.97 11.75 -4.54
CA LEU A 420 -19.58 11.24 -4.52
C LEU A 420 -19.51 9.75 -4.22
N ARG A 421 -20.56 9.20 -3.58
CA ARG A 421 -20.58 7.80 -3.16
C ARG A 421 -21.68 7.00 -3.84
N ASP A 422 -22.95 7.30 -3.54
CA ASP A 422 -24.04 6.40 -3.92
C ASP A 422 -24.25 6.39 -5.44
N GLU A 423 -24.19 7.56 -6.09
CA GLU A 423 -24.24 7.67 -7.55
C GLU A 423 -22.98 7.11 -8.20
N ALA A 424 -21.77 7.51 -7.78
CA ALA A 424 -20.51 7.03 -8.35
C ALA A 424 -20.42 5.49 -8.35
N VAL A 425 -20.81 4.85 -7.24
CA VAL A 425 -20.82 3.38 -7.10
C VAL A 425 -21.90 2.75 -7.96
N THR A 426 -23.06 3.37 -8.06
CA THR A 426 -24.12 2.90 -8.97
C THR A 426 -23.62 2.92 -10.41
N ARG A 427 -22.94 3.99 -10.84
CA ARG A 427 -22.35 4.11 -12.18
C ARG A 427 -21.28 3.05 -12.45
N LEU A 428 -20.41 2.76 -11.49
CA LEU A 428 -19.39 1.72 -11.62
C LEU A 428 -20.01 0.32 -11.67
N ASN A 429 -21.07 0.07 -10.89
CA ASN A 429 -21.84 -1.17 -11.00
C ASN A 429 -22.54 -1.31 -12.36
N GLU A 430 -23.14 -0.24 -12.87
CA GLU A 430 -23.73 -0.26 -14.22
C GLU A 430 -22.66 -0.53 -15.28
N LEU A 431 -21.54 0.19 -15.21
CA LEU A 431 -20.46 0.09 -16.18
C LEU A 431 -19.79 -1.29 -16.14
N GLY A 432 -19.48 -1.86 -14.98
CA GLY A 432 -18.82 -3.16 -14.93
C GLY A 432 -19.74 -4.38 -14.98
N LYS A 433 -21.02 -4.28 -14.60
CA LYS A 433 -21.95 -5.43 -14.67
C LYS A 433 -22.73 -5.49 -15.97
N ARG A 434 -22.98 -4.36 -16.64
CA ARG A 434 -23.78 -4.30 -17.87
C ARG A 434 -22.94 -4.05 -19.12
N VAL A 435 -21.70 -3.60 -18.97
CA VAL A 435 -20.82 -3.25 -20.10
C VAL A 435 -19.58 -4.15 -20.10
N SER A 436 -19.85 -5.44 -20.36
CA SER A 436 -18.88 -6.50 -20.60
C SER A 436 -19.11 -7.13 -21.99
N ASP A 437 -18.08 -7.74 -22.58
CA ASP A 437 -18.19 -8.57 -23.78
C ASP A 437 -18.63 -10.00 -23.46
N THR A 438 -18.58 -10.41 -22.19
CA THR A 438 -19.01 -11.73 -21.71
C THR A 438 -20.00 -11.62 -20.55
N ASP A 439 -20.91 -12.60 -20.44
CA ASP A 439 -21.98 -12.61 -19.43
C ASP A 439 -21.53 -13.19 -18.06
N GLY A 440 -20.36 -13.84 -18.00
CA GLY A 440 -19.91 -14.60 -16.83
C GLY A 440 -18.84 -13.92 -15.97
N TYR A 441 -18.10 -12.96 -16.53
CA TYR A 441 -17.04 -12.20 -15.87
C TYR A 441 -16.87 -10.85 -16.58
N LEU A 442 -16.14 -9.92 -15.98
CA LEU A 442 -15.88 -8.64 -16.64
C LEU A 442 -14.80 -8.80 -17.71
N GLU A 443 -15.16 -8.55 -18.97
CA GLU A 443 -14.23 -8.47 -20.10
C GLU A 443 -14.52 -7.22 -20.90
N ARG A 444 -13.55 -6.31 -20.95
CA ARG A 444 -13.68 -5.07 -21.73
C ARG A 444 -12.31 -4.67 -22.26
N THR A 445 -11.92 -5.27 -23.38
CA THR A 445 -10.61 -5.04 -24.00
C THR A 445 -10.63 -3.87 -24.97
N PHE A 446 -9.47 -3.27 -25.24
CA PHE A 446 -9.36 -2.11 -26.13
C PHE A 446 -10.08 -2.32 -27.48
N MET A 447 -10.89 -1.33 -27.86
CA MET A 447 -11.68 -1.31 -29.11
C MET A 447 -12.62 -2.52 -29.29
N SER A 448 -13.00 -3.19 -28.20
CA SER A 448 -14.05 -4.19 -28.22
C SER A 448 -15.45 -3.54 -28.22
N PRO A 449 -16.52 -4.29 -28.55
CA PRO A 449 -17.89 -3.77 -28.44
C PRO A 449 -18.21 -3.21 -27.04
N ALA A 450 -17.79 -3.88 -25.96
CA ALA A 450 -17.96 -3.38 -24.60
C ALA A 450 -17.13 -2.13 -24.32
N SER A 451 -15.89 -2.05 -24.82
CA SER A 451 -15.04 -0.86 -24.65
C SER A 451 -15.68 0.36 -25.31
N LEU A 452 -16.20 0.22 -26.53
CA LEU A 452 -16.92 1.28 -27.23
C LEU A 452 -18.19 1.71 -26.49
N ARG A 453 -18.97 0.74 -25.96
CA ARG A 453 -20.15 1.05 -25.13
C ARG A 453 -19.76 1.80 -23.85
N ALA A 454 -18.67 1.41 -23.18
CA ALA A 454 -18.23 2.07 -21.97
C ALA A 454 -17.79 3.51 -22.23
N VAL A 455 -17.06 3.75 -23.33
CA VAL A 455 -16.72 5.11 -23.77
C VAL A 455 -17.98 5.94 -24.00
N LEU A 456 -19.01 5.39 -24.66
CA LEU A 456 -20.27 6.11 -24.87
C LEU A 456 -21.02 6.39 -23.56
N GLU A 457 -21.13 5.42 -22.67
CA GLU A 457 -21.78 5.58 -21.36
C GLU A 457 -21.08 6.65 -20.52
N VAL A 458 -19.74 6.63 -20.45
CA VAL A 458 -18.96 7.64 -19.74
C VAL A 458 -19.02 8.99 -20.45
N GLN A 459 -19.06 9.02 -21.79
CA GLN A 459 -19.24 10.26 -22.56
C GLN A 459 -20.58 10.94 -22.26
N LEU A 460 -21.64 10.16 -22.08
CA LEU A 460 -22.93 10.68 -21.62
C LEU A 460 -22.86 11.25 -20.20
N MET A 461 -21.90 10.86 -19.36
CA MET A 461 -21.72 11.46 -18.03
C MET A 461 -21.03 12.83 -18.09
N PHE A 462 -20.37 13.16 -19.20
CA PHE A 462 -19.77 14.47 -19.45
C PHE A 462 -20.79 15.55 -19.87
N MET A 463 -22.12 15.37 -19.78
CA MET A 463 -23.11 16.36 -20.30
C MET A 463 -22.95 17.79 -19.77
N LEU A 464 -22.25 17.98 -18.65
CA LEU A 464 -22.01 19.28 -18.01
C LEU A 464 -20.72 19.96 -18.49
N ILE A 465 -19.91 19.29 -19.31
CA ILE A 465 -18.58 19.74 -19.72
C ILE A 465 -18.32 19.38 -21.20
N SER A 466 -17.30 19.99 -21.82
CA SER A 466 -16.97 19.65 -23.23
C SER A 466 -16.35 18.26 -23.28
N SER A 467 -16.77 17.37 -24.20
CA SER A 467 -16.16 16.05 -24.33
C SER A 467 -15.97 15.63 -25.79
N TRP A 468 -14.90 14.87 -26.05
CA TRP A 468 -14.57 14.31 -27.37
C TRP A 468 -13.76 13.02 -27.23
N VAL A 469 -13.72 12.21 -28.28
CA VAL A 469 -12.84 11.03 -28.37
C VAL A 469 -11.74 11.33 -29.38
N ASP A 470 -10.48 11.08 -29.03
CA ASP A 470 -9.35 11.31 -29.93
C ASP A 470 -9.16 10.17 -30.95
N GLN A 471 -8.13 10.28 -31.81
CA GLN A 471 -7.86 9.32 -32.87
C GLN A 471 -7.36 7.95 -32.37
N LEU A 472 -6.85 7.86 -31.14
CA LEU A 472 -6.45 6.59 -30.53
C LEU A 472 -7.60 5.95 -29.75
N GLY A 473 -8.66 6.69 -29.45
CA GLY A 473 -9.80 6.23 -28.68
C GLY A 473 -9.83 6.70 -27.23
N ASN A 474 -8.95 7.62 -26.84
CA ASN A 474 -9.01 8.25 -25.53
C ASN A 474 -10.27 9.12 -25.44
N LEU A 475 -11.01 9.00 -24.35
CA LEU A 475 -12.16 9.88 -24.07
C LEU A 475 -11.70 11.06 -23.23
N HIS A 476 -11.93 12.26 -23.75
CA HIS A 476 -11.60 13.51 -23.08
C HIS A 476 -12.86 14.19 -22.59
N GLY A 477 -12.77 14.78 -21.40
CA GLY A 477 -13.72 15.75 -20.89
C GLY A 477 -13.00 16.95 -20.33
N ARG A 478 -13.42 18.17 -20.68
CA ARG A 478 -12.76 19.41 -20.29
C ARG A 478 -13.74 20.43 -19.73
N VAL A 479 -13.38 20.97 -18.58
CA VAL A 479 -14.03 22.12 -17.94
C VAL A 479 -13.11 23.32 -18.04
N GLU A 480 -13.63 24.42 -18.56
CA GLU A 480 -12.89 25.68 -18.52
C GLU A 480 -12.95 26.30 -17.12
N GLY A 481 -11.79 26.73 -16.63
CA GLY A 481 -11.69 27.56 -15.44
C GLY A 481 -11.83 29.06 -15.76
N MET A 482 -11.65 29.91 -14.76
CA MET A 482 -11.61 31.37 -14.89
C MET A 482 -10.54 31.85 -15.87
N ASN A 483 -9.46 31.08 -16.03
CA ASN A 483 -8.41 31.32 -17.01
C ASN A 483 -8.30 30.10 -17.94
N ALA A 484 -9.04 30.12 -19.05
CA ALA A 484 -9.03 29.06 -20.07
C ALA A 484 -7.65 28.85 -20.73
N SER A 485 -6.78 29.87 -20.67
CA SER A 485 -5.43 29.83 -21.23
C SER A 485 -4.36 29.32 -20.26
N ALA A 486 -4.73 29.02 -19.00
CA ALA A 486 -3.80 28.41 -18.05
C ALA A 486 -3.60 26.91 -18.36
N GLU A 487 -2.48 26.36 -17.89
CA GLU A 487 -2.22 24.91 -17.96
C GLU A 487 -3.35 24.13 -17.27
N ALA A 488 -3.90 23.15 -17.99
CA ALA A 488 -4.98 22.32 -17.48
C ALA A 488 -4.46 21.34 -16.44
N LEU A 489 -5.22 21.14 -15.36
CA LEU A 489 -5.02 20.02 -14.44
C LEU A 489 -5.64 18.77 -15.08
N SER A 490 -4.82 17.78 -15.42
CA SER A 490 -5.31 16.51 -15.96
C SER A 490 -5.54 15.50 -14.83
N ILE A 491 -6.71 14.87 -14.82
CA ILE A 491 -7.07 13.72 -13.98
C ILE A 491 -7.34 12.57 -14.95
N SER A 492 -6.61 11.47 -14.87
CA SER A 492 -6.68 10.43 -15.90
C SER A 492 -6.61 9.03 -15.33
N SER A 493 -7.21 8.09 -16.05
CA SER A 493 -7.18 6.65 -15.80
C SER A 493 -7.67 5.94 -17.07
N HIS A 494 -8.08 4.68 -17.02
CA HIS A 494 -8.48 3.89 -18.19
C HIS A 494 -9.89 3.34 -18.08
N LEU A 495 -10.42 2.81 -19.19
CA LEU A 495 -11.70 2.10 -19.22
C LEU A 495 -11.56 0.65 -19.65
N ASP A 496 -10.51 0.27 -20.37
CA ASP A 496 -10.21 -1.14 -20.64
C ASP A 496 -9.76 -1.85 -19.37
N THR A 497 -9.90 -3.17 -19.33
CA THR A 497 -9.63 -3.98 -18.14
C THR A 497 -9.08 -5.35 -18.54
N VAL A 498 -8.26 -5.95 -17.67
CA VAL A 498 -7.91 -7.37 -17.80
C VAL A 498 -9.11 -8.25 -17.44
N VAL A 499 -9.07 -9.51 -17.88
CA VAL A 499 -10.18 -10.44 -17.66
C VAL A 499 -10.41 -10.61 -16.15
N ASP A 500 -11.62 -10.26 -15.71
CA ASP A 500 -12.08 -10.34 -14.33
C ASP A 500 -11.28 -9.49 -13.31
N ALA A 501 -10.69 -8.38 -13.78
CA ALA A 501 -9.97 -7.45 -12.90
C ALA A 501 -10.88 -6.74 -11.88
N GLY A 502 -12.21 -6.80 -12.06
CA GLY A 502 -13.20 -6.15 -11.21
C GLY A 502 -13.67 -4.79 -11.73
N ILE A 503 -14.90 -4.41 -11.38
CA ILE A 503 -15.64 -3.27 -11.98
C ILE A 503 -15.09 -1.86 -11.67
N PHE A 504 -13.93 -1.78 -10.99
CA PHE A 504 -13.28 -0.54 -10.54
C PHE A 504 -11.95 -0.29 -11.22
N ASP A 505 -11.37 -1.33 -11.79
CA ASP A 505 -10.14 -1.27 -12.56
C ASP A 505 -10.24 -0.22 -13.66
N GLY A 506 -9.35 0.79 -13.60
CA GLY A 506 -9.36 2.04 -14.35
C GLY A 506 -10.55 2.98 -14.16
N SER A 507 -11.76 2.46 -14.41
CA SER A 507 -12.99 3.22 -14.52
C SER A 507 -13.33 4.04 -13.28
N LEU A 508 -12.86 3.62 -12.11
CA LEU A 508 -13.04 4.36 -10.88
C LEU A 508 -12.37 5.74 -10.90
N GLY A 509 -11.14 5.86 -11.40
CA GLY A 509 -10.46 7.15 -11.51
C GLY A 509 -11.27 8.14 -12.36
N ILE A 510 -11.93 7.64 -13.40
CA ILE A 510 -12.77 8.43 -14.31
C ILE A 510 -14.10 8.81 -13.65
N ILE A 511 -14.82 7.85 -13.06
CA ILE A 511 -16.12 8.10 -12.43
C ILE A 511 -15.99 8.98 -11.18
N SER A 512 -14.92 8.83 -10.40
CA SER A 512 -14.63 9.70 -9.25
C SER A 512 -14.34 11.13 -9.67
N ALA A 513 -13.56 11.33 -10.73
CA ALA A 513 -13.29 12.66 -11.28
C ALA A 513 -14.59 13.34 -11.76
N LEU A 514 -15.42 12.60 -12.48
CA LEU A 514 -16.74 13.06 -12.93
C LEU A 514 -17.67 13.44 -11.77
N SER A 515 -17.69 12.62 -10.72
CA SER A 515 -18.52 12.86 -9.54
C SER A 515 -18.06 14.11 -8.77
N ALA A 516 -16.75 14.32 -8.67
CA ALA A 516 -16.18 15.53 -8.10
C ALA A 516 -16.55 16.79 -8.92
N LEU A 517 -16.43 16.73 -10.25
CA LEU A 517 -16.86 17.83 -11.13
C LEU A 517 -18.36 18.12 -11.00
N LYS A 518 -19.19 17.08 -10.85
CA LYS A 518 -20.63 17.23 -10.63
C LYS A 518 -20.94 17.92 -9.30
N VAL A 519 -20.24 17.58 -8.21
CA VAL A 519 -20.36 18.28 -6.93
C VAL A 519 -19.94 19.74 -7.03
N LEU A 520 -18.83 20.02 -7.71
CA LEU A 520 -18.38 21.39 -7.95
C LEU A 520 -19.42 22.18 -8.76
N ASN A 521 -20.09 21.53 -9.72
CA ASN A 521 -21.15 22.17 -10.50
C ASN A 521 -22.37 22.49 -9.63
N VAL A 522 -22.87 21.50 -8.88
CA VAL A 522 -24.04 21.64 -8.00
C VAL A 522 -23.79 22.64 -6.87
N SER A 523 -22.56 22.74 -6.37
CA SER A 523 -22.16 23.74 -5.38
C SER A 523 -21.90 25.14 -5.96
N GLY A 524 -21.98 25.31 -7.29
CA GLY A 524 -21.72 26.59 -7.97
C GLY A 524 -20.26 27.05 -7.90
N THR A 525 -19.33 26.11 -7.69
CA THR A 525 -17.89 26.39 -7.59
C THR A 525 -17.09 25.95 -8.81
N LEU A 526 -17.68 25.14 -9.71
CA LEU A 526 -17.02 24.66 -10.93
C LEU A 526 -16.49 25.80 -11.81
N GLY A 527 -17.29 26.85 -12.05
CA GLY A 527 -16.86 28.02 -12.83
C GLY A 527 -15.84 28.94 -12.12
N LYS A 528 -15.54 28.67 -10.84
CA LYS A 528 -14.56 29.44 -10.04
C LYS A 528 -13.18 28.78 -10.01
N LEU A 529 -13.02 27.63 -10.68
CA LEU A 529 -11.73 26.96 -10.80
C LEU A 529 -10.72 27.88 -11.47
N ARG A 530 -9.53 28.01 -10.91
CA ARG A 530 -8.51 28.96 -11.41
C ARG A 530 -7.91 28.56 -12.77
N ARG A 531 -7.97 27.28 -13.10
CA ARG A 531 -7.40 26.67 -14.31
C ARG A 531 -8.38 25.64 -14.89
N PRO A 532 -8.24 25.27 -16.17
CA PRO A 532 -9.05 24.20 -16.75
C PRO A 532 -8.78 22.87 -16.05
N ILE A 533 -9.79 22.01 -16.00
CA ILE A 533 -9.62 20.61 -15.58
C ILE A 533 -9.94 19.74 -16.78
N GLU A 534 -9.06 18.78 -17.06
CA GLU A 534 -9.25 17.78 -18.11
C GLU A 534 -9.31 16.40 -17.47
N VAL A 535 -10.34 15.62 -17.79
CA VAL A 535 -10.50 14.24 -17.40
C VAL A 535 -10.25 13.39 -18.64
N ILE A 536 -9.27 12.51 -18.60
CA ILE A 536 -8.92 11.67 -19.75
C ILE A 536 -9.06 10.19 -19.37
N ALA A 537 -9.96 9.50 -20.06
CA ALA A 537 -10.04 8.05 -20.04
C ALA A 537 -9.14 7.52 -21.16
N PHE A 538 -7.94 7.08 -20.78
CA PHE A 538 -6.99 6.46 -21.67
C PHE A 538 -7.52 5.14 -22.23
N SER A 539 -7.07 4.87 -23.44
CA SER A 539 -7.41 3.67 -24.18
C SER A 539 -6.22 2.72 -24.22
N ASP A 540 -6.48 1.42 -24.04
CA ASP A 540 -5.48 0.35 -24.05
C ASP A 540 -4.37 0.56 -23.01
N GLU A 541 -4.74 0.85 -21.76
CA GLU A 541 -3.78 0.85 -20.66
C GLU A 541 -3.25 -0.56 -20.40
N GLU A 542 -4.14 -1.56 -20.42
CA GLU A 542 -3.84 -2.94 -20.02
C GLU A 542 -3.18 -3.77 -21.13
N GLY A 543 -3.24 -3.34 -22.39
CA GLY A 543 -2.55 -3.97 -23.51
C GLY A 543 -2.95 -5.42 -23.79
N VAL A 544 -4.14 -5.84 -23.32
CA VAL A 544 -4.61 -7.24 -23.36
C VAL A 544 -4.76 -7.76 -24.78
N ARG A 545 -5.19 -6.89 -25.71
CA ARG A 545 -5.58 -7.27 -27.06
C ARG A 545 -4.43 -7.22 -28.07
N PHE A 546 -3.54 -6.24 -27.94
CA PHE A 546 -2.47 -5.99 -28.90
C PHE A 546 -1.06 -6.14 -28.28
N HIS A 547 -0.89 -6.81 -27.13
CA HIS A 547 0.42 -7.06 -26.53
C HIS A 547 1.28 -5.80 -26.31
N SER A 548 0.64 -4.66 -26.18
CA SER A 548 1.26 -3.36 -25.98
C SER A 548 0.40 -2.56 -25.04
N THR A 549 0.95 -2.20 -23.90
CA THR A 549 0.26 -1.40 -22.90
C THR A 549 0.35 0.08 -23.24
N PHE A 550 -0.51 0.88 -22.61
CA PHE A 550 -0.48 2.33 -22.62
C PHE A 550 -0.61 2.98 -24.01
N LEU A 551 -1.26 2.37 -25.00
CA LEU A 551 -1.30 2.95 -26.36
C LEU A 551 -1.86 4.37 -26.37
N GLY A 552 -2.96 4.58 -25.64
CA GLY A 552 -3.65 5.87 -25.54
C GLY A 552 -2.81 6.95 -24.86
N SER A 553 -2.23 6.66 -23.70
CA SER A 553 -1.41 7.62 -22.95
C SER A 553 -0.04 7.85 -23.60
N ALA A 554 0.56 6.83 -24.22
CA ALA A 554 1.80 6.96 -24.99
C ALA A 554 1.61 7.81 -26.25
N ALA A 555 0.46 7.71 -26.92
CA ALA A 555 0.11 8.56 -28.05
C ALA A 555 -0.01 10.03 -27.59
N LEU A 556 -0.72 10.28 -26.49
CA LEU A 556 -0.90 11.62 -25.94
C LEU A 556 0.44 12.25 -25.50
N ALA A 557 1.32 11.45 -24.91
CA ALA A 557 2.65 11.87 -24.49
C ALA A 557 3.65 12.03 -25.67
N GLY A 558 3.26 11.66 -26.89
CA GLY A 558 4.11 11.77 -28.08
C GLY A 558 5.26 10.76 -28.10
N ILE A 559 5.16 9.66 -27.35
CA ILE A 559 6.19 8.62 -27.24
C ILE A 559 5.81 7.30 -27.90
N LEU A 560 4.61 7.19 -28.48
CA LEU A 560 4.16 6.00 -29.19
C LEU A 560 4.93 5.84 -30.52
N PRO A 561 5.75 4.79 -30.70
CA PRO A 561 6.50 4.60 -31.94
C PRO A 561 5.55 4.22 -33.09
N LEU A 562 5.85 4.67 -34.31
CA LEU A 562 5.03 4.37 -35.50
C LEU A 562 4.86 2.86 -35.75
N THR A 563 5.81 2.04 -35.29
CA THR A 563 5.73 0.57 -35.37
C THR A 563 4.60 -0.01 -34.52
N ALA A 564 4.11 0.70 -33.50
CA ALA A 564 3.00 0.25 -32.68
C ALA A 564 1.68 0.13 -33.47
N LEU A 565 1.53 0.88 -34.58
CA LEU A 565 0.37 0.76 -35.47
C LEU A 565 0.34 -0.56 -36.26
N GLN A 566 1.42 -1.35 -36.23
CA GLN A 566 1.54 -2.62 -36.95
C GLN A 566 1.33 -3.84 -36.05
N ILE A 567 0.96 -3.65 -34.78
CA ILE A 567 0.81 -4.76 -33.85
C ILE A 567 -0.50 -5.52 -34.12
N SER A 568 -0.40 -6.85 -34.19
CA SER A 568 -1.52 -7.74 -34.52
C SER A 568 -2.42 -8.02 -33.31
N ASP A 569 -3.72 -8.18 -33.58
CA ASP A 569 -4.72 -8.58 -32.58
C ASP A 569 -4.51 -10.04 -32.13
N LYS A 570 -4.45 -10.28 -30.82
CA LYS A 570 -4.29 -11.60 -30.21
C LYS A 570 -5.38 -12.61 -30.57
N ARG A 571 -6.58 -12.15 -30.96
CA ARG A 571 -7.72 -13.03 -31.29
C ARG A 571 -7.61 -13.68 -32.67
N PHE A 572 -6.72 -13.19 -33.53
CA PHE A 572 -6.50 -13.70 -34.88
C PHE A 572 -4.99 -13.80 -35.15
N PRO A 573 -4.33 -14.88 -34.69
CA PRO A 573 -2.89 -15.08 -34.88
C PRO A 573 -2.48 -15.27 -36.35
#